data_AF-A0A965PL64-F1
#
_entry.id   AF-A0A965PL64-F1
#
_cell.length_a   1.000
_cell.length_b   1.000
_cell.length_c   1.000
_cell.angle_alpha   90.00
_cell.angle_beta   90.00
_cell.angle_gamma   90.00
#
_symmetry.space_group_name_H-M   'P 1'
#
loop_
_entity.id
_entity.type
_entity.pdbx_description
1 polymer ?
#
loop_
_entity_poly.entity_id
_entity_poly.type
_entity_poly.pdbx_seq_one_letter_code
_entity_poly.pdbx_strand_id
1 'polypeptide(L)'
;MSSGGHMTQLSLWTPPPPSAPSLGSTAGHQSTLPPHLNKFHVGNGDDGKHYWLTPPDLYAELDAEFHFDFDPCPYPVPPGFDGLTCEWGSSNYVNPPFGSIIHNGRKKGPTAWMRKAIEEQRKGKLSVVVYPVDKWVLMMLAACGAAKVRNLGDVRWHATEDGSQGKGTGRHIAAFILEP
;
A
#
# COMPACT_ATOMS: atom_id res chain seq x y z
N MET A 1 35.26 -42.76 10.00
CA MET A 1 34.33 -42.50 8.88
C MET A 1 32.99 -42.17 9.52
N SER A 2 32.74 -40.90 9.87
CA SER A 2 31.88 -39.95 9.12
C SER A 2 30.55 -40.57 8.72
N SER A 3 29.37 -40.01 8.98
CA SER A 3 28.97 -38.65 9.41
C SER A 3 27.43 -38.62 9.42
N GLY A 4 26.82 -37.73 10.21
CA GLY A 4 25.50 -37.18 9.86
C GLY A 4 24.30 -37.66 10.69
N GLY A 5 24.26 -37.31 11.98
CA GLY A 5 23.00 -37.24 12.72
C GLY A 5 22.21 -36.01 12.29
N HIS A 6 20.97 -36.21 11.83
CA HIS A 6 20.03 -35.15 11.50
C HIS A 6 19.81 -34.20 12.69
N MET A 7 20.26 -32.95 12.58
CA MET A 7 19.78 -31.86 13.42
C MET A 7 18.37 -31.48 12.95
N THR A 8 17.36 -31.99 13.64
CA THR A 8 16.00 -31.50 13.52
C THR A 8 15.89 -30.13 14.17
N GLN A 9 15.34 -29.20 13.40
CA GLN A 9 15.11 -27.81 13.75
C GLN A 9 14.00 -27.72 14.83
N LEU A 10 14.33 -27.96 16.10
CA LEU A 10 13.38 -27.79 17.22
C LEU A 10 14.10 -27.78 18.59
N SER A 11 15.12 -26.94 18.75
CA SER A 11 15.88 -26.90 20.02
C SER A 11 16.47 -25.54 20.38
N LEU A 12 15.79 -24.42 20.13
CA LEU A 12 16.14 -23.12 20.74
C LEU A 12 14.89 -22.23 20.90
N TRP A 13 13.92 -22.68 21.71
CA TRP A 13 12.87 -21.80 22.22
C TRP A 13 12.54 -22.15 23.68
N THR A 14 13.41 -21.73 24.60
CA THR A 14 12.96 -21.46 25.97
C THR A 14 12.46 -20.01 25.98
N PRO A 15 11.15 -19.75 26.21
CA PRO A 15 10.67 -18.40 26.33
C PRO A 15 11.31 -17.74 27.57
N PRO A 16 11.70 -16.44 27.51
CA PRO A 16 12.13 -15.72 28.68
C PRO A 16 11.00 -15.63 29.71
N PRO A 17 11.30 -15.51 31.02
CA PRO A 17 10.29 -15.32 32.05
C PRO A 17 9.48 -14.04 31.76
N PRO A 18 8.19 -14.00 32.12
CA PRO A 18 7.34 -12.84 31.85
C PRO A 18 7.92 -11.60 32.55
N SER A 19 8.29 -10.60 31.75
CA SER A 19 8.65 -9.27 32.23
C SER A 19 7.44 -8.61 32.89
N ALA A 20 7.68 -7.92 34.01
CA ALA A 20 6.68 -7.12 34.73
C ALA A 20 5.89 -6.19 33.80
N PRO A 21 4.60 -5.93 34.08
CA PRO A 21 3.76 -5.13 33.20
C PRO A 21 4.33 -3.71 33.08
N SER A 22 4.78 -3.35 31.89
CA SER A 22 5.02 -1.96 31.55
C SER A 22 3.69 -1.21 31.63
N LEU A 23 3.66 -0.11 32.38
CA LEU A 23 2.56 0.86 32.33
C LEU A 23 2.49 1.43 30.90
N GLY A 24 1.74 0.74 30.04
CA GLY A 24 1.48 1.14 28.67
C GLY A 24 0.56 2.35 28.66
N SER A 25 1.01 3.40 27.97
CA SER A 25 0.20 4.55 27.59
C SER A 25 -1.16 4.09 27.03
N THR A 26 -2.24 4.54 27.66
CA THR A 26 -3.64 4.30 27.26
C THR A 26 -4.03 5.14 26.04
N ALA A 27 -3.18 5.17 25.01
CA ALA A 27 -3.59 5.70 23.72
C ALA A 27 -4.46 4.65 23.02
N GLY A 28 -5.77 4.91 22.94
CA GLY A 28 -6.73 4.07 22.24
C GLY A 28 -6.26 3.76 20.81
N HIS A 29 -6.61 2.57 20.32
CA HIS A 29 -6.27 2.13 18.97
C HIS A 29 -6.74 3.18 17.94
N GLN A 30 -5.92 3.54 16.95
CA GLN A 30 -6.20 4.66 16.02
C GLN A 30 -7.59 4.63 15.35
N SER A 31 -8.20 3.45 15.22
CA SER A 31 -9.56 3.29 14.68
C SER A 31 -10.69 3.70 15.62
N THR A 32 -10.41 4.04 16.88
CA THR A 32 -11.40 4.51 17.87
C THR A 32 -11.34 6.02 18.07
N LEU A 33 -10.40 6.71 17.41
CA LEU A 33 -10.28 8.15 17.50
C LEU A 33 -11.33 8.82 16.59
N PRO A 34 -11.96 9.93 17.03
CA PRO A 34 -12.74 10.81 16.17
C PRO A 34 -11.95 11.15 14.89
N PRO A 35 -12.60 11.31 13.71
CA PRO A 35 -11.90 11.50 12.45
C PRO A 35 -10.79 12.55 12.52
N HIS A 36 -11.06 13.73 13.09
CA HIS A 36 -10.10 14.83 13.25
C HIS A 36 -8.88 14.54 14.15
N LEU A 37 -8.86 13.42 14.88
CA LEU A 37 -7.74 12.97 15.72
C LEU A 37 -6.99 11.77 15.13
N ASN A 38 -7.44 11.24 13.99
CA ASN A 38 -6.76 10.13 13.34
C ASN A 38 -5.56 10.66 12.52
N LYS A 39 -4.45 9.91 12.49
CA LYS A 39 -3.19 10.31 11.82
C LYS A 39 -3.37 10.75 10.37
N PHE A 40 -4.42 10.27 9.70
CA PHE A 40 -4.77 10.64 8.33
C PHE A 40 -5.23 12.09 8.15
N HIS A 41 -5.66 12.78 9.21
CA HIS A 41 -6.08 14.20 9.15
C HIS A 41 -5.08 15.16 9.79
N VAL A 42 -4.15 14.65 10.62
CA VAL A 42 -3.14 15.47 11.31
C VAL A 42 -1.90 15.68 10.44
N GLY A 43 -1.73 14.88 9.39
CA GLY A 43 -0.54 14.89 8.54
C GLY A 43 0.68 14.24 9.20
N ASN A 44 1.81 14.29 8.51
CA ASN A 44 3.07 13.78 9.01
C ASN A 44 3.52 14.54 10.27
N GLY A 45 4.03 13.83 11.28
CA GLY A 45 4.28 14.40 12.62
C GLY A 45 5.37 15.48 12.68
N ASP A 46 6.23 15.56 11.66
CA ASP A 46 7.31 16.56 11.62
C ASP A 46 6.85 17.91 11.05
N ASP A 47 5.94 17.90 10.07
CA ASP A 47 5.63 19.06 9.21
C ASP A 47 4.15 19.24 8.88
N GLY A 48 3.28 18.34 9.35
CA GLY A 48 1.83 18.38 9.14
C GLY A 48 1.37 18.05 7.72
N LYS A 49 2.28 17.65 6.81
CA LYS A 49 1.95 17.43 5.39
C LYS A 49 1.41 16.03 5.12
N HIS A 50 0.61 15.89 4.06
CA HIS A 50 0.07 14.61 3.61
C HIS A 50 0.81 14.14 2.35
N TYR A 51 1.73 13.20 2.52
CA TYR A 51 2.53 12.62 1.43
C TYR A 51 1.77 11.49 0.73
N TRP A 52 1.16 11.81 -0.42
CA TRP A 52 0.25 10.92 -1.13
C TRP A 52 0.47 10.91 -2.65
N LEU A 53 0.89 12.03 -3.23
CA LEU A 53 0.98 12.21 -4.67
C LEU A 53 2.12 11.37 -5.23
N THR A 54 1.85 10.62 -6.31
CA THR A 54 2.88 9.86 -7.02
C THR A 54 3.94 10.83 -7.56
N PRO A 55 5.24 10.56 -7.34
CA PRO A 55 6.30 11.32 -8.00
C PRO A 55 6.09 11.35 -9.54
N PRO A 56 6.20 12.52 -10.20
CA PRO A 56 5.88 12.64 -11.62
C PRO A 56 6.72 11.75 -12.54
N ASP A 57 7.98 11.52 -12.18
CA ASP A 57 8.90 10.64 -12.88
C ASP A 57 8.46 9.16 -12.78
N LEU A 58 8.09 8.71 -11.59
CA LEU A 58 7.55 7.37 -11.38
C LEU A 58 6.24 7.15 -12.15
N TYR A 59 5.34 8.15 -12.14
CA TYR A 59 4.11 8.07 -12.91
C TYR A 59 4.41 8.01 -14.41
N ALA A 60 5.27 8.88 -14.92
CA ALA A 60 5.62 8.94 -16.34
C ALA A 60 6.30 7.65 -16.84
N GLU A 61 7.14 7.02 -16.02
CA GLU A 61 7.76 5.72 -16.34
C GLU A 61 6.68 4.64 -16.55
N LEU A 62 5.73 4.53 -15.62
CA LEU A 62 4.65 3.55 -15.72
C LEU A 62 3.69 3.88 -16.86
N ASP A 63 3.35 5.16 -17.05
CA ASP A 63 2.44 5.60 -18.11
C ASP A 63 3.03 5.42 -19.51
N ALA A 64 4.34 5.59 -19.66
CA ALA A 64 5.02 5.29 -20.92
C ALA A 64 4.90 3.82 -21.34
N GLU A 65 4.76 2.91 -20.37
CA GLU A 65 4.59 1.47 -20.64
C GLU A 65 3.12 1.06 -20.76
N PHE A 66 2.27 1.56 -19.87
CA PHE A 66 0.89 1.06 -19.71
C PHE A 66 -0.17 1.98 -20.32
N HIS A 67 0.18 3.20 -20.71
CA HIS A 67 -0.69 4.18 -21.36
C HIS A 67 -2.02 4.36 -20.63
N PHE A 68 -1.97 4.89 -19.40
CA PHE A 68 -3.13 4.99 -18.54
C PHE A 68 -4.15 5.99 -19.13
N ASP A 69 -5.42 5.59 -19.15
CA ASP A 69 -6.54 6.44 -19.57
C ASP A 69 -7.45 6.83 -18.41
N PHE A 70 -7.20 6.28 -17.21
CA PHE A 70 -8.04 6.50 -16.04
C PHE A 70 -7.28 6.36 -14.72
N ASP A 71 -7.69 7.18 -13.74
CA ASP A 71 -7.23 7.13 -12.35
C ASP A 71 -8.44 6.89 -11.43
N PRO A 72 -8.58 5.70 -10.82
CA PRO A 72 -9.64 5.41 -9.86
C PRO A 72 -9.47 6.09 -8.50
N CYS A 73 -8.32 6.73 -8.24
CA CYS A 73 -7.95 7.34 -6.97
C CYS A 73 -7.40 8.77 -7.16
N PRO A 74 -8.09 9.65 -7.92
CA PRO A 74 -7.55 10.93 -8.32
C PRO A 74 -7.41 11.87 -7.12
N TYR A 75 -6.43 12.77 -7.21
CA TYR A 75 -6.29 13.89 -6.31
C TYR A 75 -6.23 15.22 -7.09
N PRO A 76 -7.02 16.25 -6.71
CA PRO A 76 -8.10 16.19 -5.73
C PRO A 76 -9.25 15.29 -6.21
N VAL A 77 -9.95 14.64 -5.27
CA VAL A 77 -11.09 13.77 -5.60
C VAL A 77 -12.24 14.66 -6.09
N PRO A 78 -12.77 14.45 -7.32
CA PRO A 78 -13.91 15.23 -7.80
C PRO A 78 -15.15 15.05 -6.92
N PRO A 79 -16.00 16.07 -6.74
CA PRO A 79 -17.22 15.95 -5.94
C PRO A 79 -18.10 14.79 -6.42
N GLY A 80 -18.45 13.88 -5.50
CA GLY A 80 -19.28 12.72 -5.78
C GLY A 80 -18.57 11.57 -6.51
N PHE A 81 -17.26 11.66 -6.77
CA PHE A 81 -16.51 10.58 -7.37
C PHE A 81 -16.27 9.43 -6.40
N ASP A 82 -16.50 8.20 -6.86
CA ASP A 82 -16.27 6.98 -6.10
C ASP A 82 -15.61 5.91 -6.97
N GLY A 83 -14.28 5.81 -6.86
CA GLY A 83 -13.46 4.85 -7.57
C GLY A 83 -13.80 3.38 -7.32
N LEU A 84 -14.49 3.06 -6.22
CA LEU A 84 -14.88 1.67 -5.89
C LEU A 84 -16.18 1.26 -6.57
N THR A 85 -17.00 2.19 -7.07
CA THR A 85 -18.31 1.89 -7.66
C THR A 85 -18.45 2.33 -9.11
N CYS A 86 -17.65 3.29 -9.59
CA CYS A 86 -17.65 3.66 -11.01
C CYS A 86 -17.03 2.58 -11.91
N GLU A 87 -17.29 2.71 -13.21
CA GLU A 87 -16.59 1.94 -14.25
C GLU A 87 -15.20 2.53 -14.48
N TRP A 88 -14.21 1.64 -14.61
CA TRP A 88 -12.82 2.01 -14.88
C TRP A 88 -12.53 2.13 -16.38
N GLY A 89 -11.44 2.78 -16.75
CA GLY A 89 -10.96 2.90 -18.13
C GLY A 89 -10.35 1.60 -18.66
N SER A 90 -9.80 1.62 -19.88
CA SER A 90 -9.13 0.47 -20.47
C SER A 90 -7.77 0.20 -19.83
N SER A 91 -7.09 1.23 -19.31
CA SER A 91 -5.79 1.12 -18.63
C SER A 91 -5.72 2.06 -17.43
N ASN A 92 -5.55 1.48 -16.23
CA ASN A 92 -5.80 2.20 -14.98
C ASN A 92 -4.55 2.30 -14.11
N TYR A 93 -4.23 3.50 -13.62
CA TYR A 93 -3.25 3.69 -12.56
C TYR A 93 -3.94 3.82 -11.22
N VAL A 94 -3.73 2.88 -10.31
CA VAL A 94 -4.45 2.82 -9.03
C VAL A 94 -3.49 3.07 -7.88
N ASN A 95 -3.52 4.28 -7.32
CA ASN A 95 -2.85 4.67 -6.09
C ASN A 95 -3.88 4.87 -4.96
N PRO A 96 -4.39 3.79 -4.34
CA PRO A 96 -5.51 3.87 -3.41
C PRO A 96 -5.06 4.26 -2.00
N PRO A 97 -5.92 4.90 -1.18
CA PRO A 97 -5.61 5.28 0.21
C PRO A 97 -4.92 4.14 0.99
N PHE A 98 -3.74 4.38 1.59
CA PHE A 98 -2.87 3.37 2.23
C PHE A 98 -3.36 2.96 3.63
N GLY A 99 -4.67 3.03 3.84
CA GLY A 99 -5.33 2.78 5.10
C GLY A 99 -6.72 2.23 4.88
N SER A 100 -7.61 2.47 5.84
CA SER A 100 -9.02 2.18 5.66
C SER A 100 -9.83 3.45 5.59
N ILE A 101 -10.75 3.50 4.64
CA ILE A 101 -11.75 4.55 4.49
C ILE A 101 -13.10 4.05 5.01
N ILE A 102 -13.97 4.98 5.39
CA ILE A 102 -15.40 4.67 5.59
C ILE A 102 -16.08 4.81 4.23
N HIS A 103 -16.73 3.75 3.78
CA HIS A 103 -17.44 3.72 2.52
C HIS A 103 -18.74 2.92 2.71
N ASN A 104 -19.89 3.53 2.38
CA ASN A 104 -21.23 2.99 2.61
C ASN A 104 -21.44 2.47 4.05
N GLY A 105 -21.01 3.26 5.04
CA GLY A 105 -21.14 2.93 6.47
C GLY A 105 -20.23 1.81 6.96
N ARG A 106 -19.32 1.30 6.12
CA ARG A 106 -18.39 0.22 6.49
C ARG A 106 -16.95 0.62 6.27
N LYS A 107 -16.06 0.10 7.12
CA LYS A 107 -14.61 0.25 6.95
C LYS A 107 -14.15 -0.60 5.76
N LYS A 108 -13.61 0.05 4.72
CA LYS A 108 -13.00 -0.59 3.55
C LYS A 108 -11.51 -0.28 3.53
N GLY A 109 -10.68 -1.30 3.34
CA GLY A 109 -9.23 -1.18 3.25
C GLY A 109 -8.69 -1.66 1.89
N PRO A 110 -7.40 -2.00 1.80
CA PRO A 110 -6.75 -2.40 0.56
C PRO A 110 -7.48 -3.52 -0.19
N THR A 111 -8.04 -4.49 0.53
CA THR A 111 -8.74 -5.62 -0.09
C THR A 111 -9.93 -5.20 -0.94
N ALA A 112 -10.58 -4.06 -0.67
CA ALA A 112 -11.67 -3.57 -1.51
C ALA A 112 -11.16 -3.13 -2.89
N TRP A 113 -10.05 -2.39 -2.92
CA TRP A 113 -9.40 -1.94 -4.16
C TRP A 113 -8.86 -3.11 -4.97
N MET A 114 -8.21 -4.09 -4.31
CA MET A 114 -7.73 -5.29 -4.99
C MET A 114 -8.87 -6.11 -5.61
N ARG A 115 -10.02 -6.23 -4.92
CA ARG A 115 -11.20 -6.90 -5.48
C ARG A 115 -11.76 -6.17 -6.70
N LYS A 116 -11.84 -4.84 -6.63
CA LYS A 116 -12.32 -4.02 -7.76
C LYS A 116 -11.37 -4.14 -8.96
N ALA A 117 -10.05 -4.08 -8.76
CA ALA A 117 -9.08 -4.27 -9.83
C ALA A 117 -9.21 -5.66 -10.50
N ILE A 118 -9.44 -6.72 -9.72
CA ILE A 118 -9.70 -8.08 -10.26
C ILE A 118 -11.02 -8.13 -11.04
N GLU A 119 -12.07 -7.44 -10.57
CA GLU A 119 -13.34 -7.35 -11.29
C GLU A 119 -13.18 -6.65 -12.65
N GLU A 120 -12.47 -5.53 -12.69
CA GLU A 120 -12.22 -4.77 -13.92
C GLU A 120 -11.29 -5.53 -14.87
N GLN A 121 -10.28 -6.24 -14.36
CA GLN A 121 -9.44 -7.13 -15.16
C GLN A 121 -10.25 -8.20 -15.88
N ARG A 122 -11.24 -8.80 -15.20
CA ARG A 122 -12.16 -9.79 -15.83
C ARG A 122 -13.04 -9.19 -16.94
N LYS A 123 -13.16 -7.87 -17.02
CA LYS A 123 -13.83 -7.15 -18.12
C LYS A 123 -12.87 -6.82 -19.28
N GLY A 124 -11.63 -7.29 -19.23
CA GLY A 124 -10.61 -7.03 -20.27
C GLY A 124 -9.85 -5.71 -20.07
N LYS A 125 -9.81 -5.16 -18.85
CA LYS A 125 -9.14 -3.89 -18.55
C LYS A 125 -7.77 -4.12 -17.87
N LEU A 126 -6.79 -3.29 -18.19
CA LEU A 126 -5.49 -3.30 -17.52
C LEU A 126 -5.54 -2.44 -16.24
N SER A 127 -4.88 -2.87 -15.17
CA SER A 127 -4.70 -2.06 -13.97
C SER A 127 -3.31 -2.24 -13.37
N VAL A 128 -2.63 -1.14 -13.09
CA VAL A 128 -1.42 -1.09 -12.26
C VAL A 128 -1.81 -0.56 -10.88
N VAL A 129 -1.81 -1.44 -9.89
CA VAL A 129 -2.14 -1.08 -8.51
C VAL A 129 -0.86 -0.93 -7.70
N VAL A 130 -0.63 0.25 -7.12
CA VAL A 130 0.50 0.49 -6.23
C VAL A 130 0.09 0.37 -4.77
N TYR A 131 0.85 -0.39 -3.96
CA TYR A 131 0.56 -0.50 -2.54
C TYR A 131 1.80 -0.81 -1.70
N PRO A 132 1.90 -0.29 -0.46
CA PRO A 132 2.97 -0.65 0.46
C PRO A 132 2.95 -2.13 0.82
N VAL A 133 4.09 -2.79 0.62
CA VAL A 133 4.30 -4.21 0.95
C VAL A 133 5.61 -4.33 1.72
N ASP A 134 5.69 -5.31 2.61
CA ASP A 134 6.93 -5.55 3.33
C ASP A 134 8.04 -5.95 2.36
N LYS A 135 9.20 -5.29 2.50
CA LYS A 135 10.35 -5.45 1.60
C LYS A 135 10.71 -6.92 1.37
N TRP A 136 10.66 -7.75 2.41
CA TRP A 136 11.01 -9.17 2.32
C TRP A 136 10.03 -9.96 1.46
N VAL A 137 8.75 -9.57 1.37
CA VAL A 137 7.78 -10.21 0.48
C VAL A 137 8.14 -9.94 -0.98
N LEU A 138 8.48 -8.69 -1.30
CA LEU A 138 8.89 -8.32 -2.67
C LEU A 138 10.21 -8.98 -3.07
N MET A 139 11.15 -9.14 -2.12
CA MET A 139 12.37 -9.92 -2.35
C MET A 139 12.04 -11.39 -2.69
N MET A 140 11.13 -12.02 -1.95
CA MET A 140 10.73 -13.41 -2.20
C MET A 140 9.97 -13.56 -3.52
N LEU A 141 9.07 -12.63 -3.85
CA LEU A 141 8.35 -12.64 -5.13
C LEU A 141 9.31 -12.55 -6.32
N ALA A 142 10.31 -11.66 -6.24
CA ALA A 142 11.35 -11.55 -7.26
C ALA A 142 12.18 -12.86 -7.38
N ALA A 143 12.59 -13.44 -6.25
CA ALA A 143 13.34 -14.70 -6.24
C ALA A 143 12.53 -15.89 -6.80
N CYS A 144 11.20 -15.88 -6.63
CA CYS A 144 10.29 -16.87 -7.21
C CYS A 144 9.94 -16.59 -8.69
N GLY A 145 10.48 -15.52 -9.29
CA GLY A 145 10.23 -15.19 -10.70
C GLY A 145 8.87 -14.54 -10.97
N ALA A 146 8.24 -13.93 -9.96
CA ALA A 146 6.99 -13.21 -10.16
C ALA A 146 7.21 -11.96 -11.03
N ALA A 147 6.84 -12.03 -12.30
CA ALA A 147 7.05 -10.93 -13.27
C ALA A 147 6.00 -9.80 -13.18
N LYS A 148 4.79 -10.11 -12.67
CA LYS A 148 3.66 -9.16 -12.60
C LYS A 148 3.54 -8.41 -11.27
N VAL A 149 4.56 -8.52 -10.41
CA VAL A 149 4.68 -7.73 -9.19
C VAL A 149 6.06 -7.08 -9.18
N ARG A 150 6.12 -5.77 -9.44
CA ARG A 150 7.39 -5.03 -9.44
C ARG A 150 7.63 -4.36 -8.10
N ASN A 151 8.89 -4.32 -7.68
CA ASN A 151 9.32 -3.60 -6.49
C ASN A 151 9.76 -2.19 -6.91
N LEU A 152 8.94 -1.18 -6.59
CA LEU A 152 9.21 0.23 -6.89
C LEU A 152 10.14 0.90 -5.85
N GLY A 153 10.62 0.14 -4.85
CA GLY A 153 11.47 0.68 -3.79
C GLY A 153 10.72 1.53 -2.78
N ASP A 154 11.46 2.31 -2.00
CA ASP A 154 10.92 3.29 -1.05
C ASP A 154 10.52 4.57 -1.80
N VAL A 155 9.28 4.60 -2.28
CA VAL A 155 8.74 5.72 -3.04
C VAL A 155 8.63 6.95 -2.14
N ARG A 156 9.25 8.04 -2.58
CA ARG A 156 9.22 9.34 -1.90
C ARG A 156 8.01 10.14 -2.36
N TRP A 157 6.82 9.79 -1.86
CA TRP A 157 5.55 10.45 -2.19
C TRP A 157 5.61 11.96 -2.01
N HIS A 158 4.92 12.71 -2.87
CA HIS A 158 4.84 14.16 -2.82
C HIS A 158 3.67 14.63 -1.94
N ALA A 159 3.85 15.76 -1.27
CA ALA A 159 2.86 16.38 -0.41
C ALA A 159 1.68 16.91 -1.23
N THR A 160 0.46 16.71 -0.75
CA THR A 160 -0.75 17.21 -1.39
C THR A 160 -0.89 18.74 -1.33
N GLU A 161 -0.25 19.37 -0.35
CA GLU A 161 -0.37 20.79 -0.04
C GLU A 161 0.46 21.67 -0.97
N ASP A 162 1.67 21.22 -1.33
CA ASP A 162 2.64 22.02 -2.08
C ASP A 162 3.49 21.22 -3.08
N GLY A 163 3.24 19.91 -3.22
CA GLY A 163 3.99 19.05 -4.13
C GLY A 163 5.41 18.72 -3.67
N SER A 164 5.82 19.13 -2.46
CA SER A 164 7.17 18.84 -1.95
C SER A 164 7.40 17.34 -1.74
N GLN A 165 8.62 16.89 -2.02
CA GLN A 165 8.98 15.47 -1.93
C GLN A 165 9.13 15.01 -0.47
N GLY A 166 8.52 13.87 -0.14
CA GLY A 166 8.64 13.24 1.17
C GLY A 166 9.98 12.52 1.39
N LYS A 167 10.26 12.20 2.66
CA LYS A 167 11.51 11.53 3.06
C LYS A 167 11.56 10.03 2.71
N GLY A 168 10.44 9.45 2.26
CA GLY A 168 10.25 8.00 2.19
C GLY A 168 9.73 7.44 3.51
N THR A 169 9.20 6.22 3.48
CA THR A 169 8.62 5.56 4.66
C THR A 169 9.45 4.36 5.13
N GLY A 170 10.46 3.97 4.35
CA GLY A 170 11.20 2.72 4.53
C GLY A 170 10.41 1.46 4.16
N ARG A 171 9.09 1.56 3.92
CA ARG A 171 8.30 0.49 3.30
C ARG A 171 8.43 0.58 1.79
N HIS A 172 8.63 -0.57 1.17
CA HIS A 172 8.68 -0.64 -0.27
C HIS A 172 7.26 -0.64 -0.86
N ILE A 173 7.14 -0.13 -2.08
CA ILE A 173 5.90 -0.15 -2.84
C ILE A 173 5.95 -1.26 -3.87
N ALA A 174 4.90 -2.06 -3.91
CA ALA A 174 4.65 -3.02 -4.98
C ALA A 174 3.84 -2.34 -6.08
N ALA A 175 4.18 -2.59 -7.34
CA ALA A 175 3.25 -2.41 -8.47
C ALA A 175 2.73 -3.78 -8.90
N PHE A 176 1.44 -4.02 -8.64
CA PHE A 176 0.72 -5.19 -9.13
C PHE A 176 0.17 -4.89 -10.52
N ILE A 177 0.63 -5.63 -11.53
CA ILE A 177 0.26 -5.43 -12.93
C ILE A 177 -0.78 -6.49 -13.30
N LEU A 178 -2.04 -6.06 -13.41
CA LEU A 178 -3.15 -6.89 -13.81
C LEU A 178 -3.45 -6.62 -15.28
N GLU A 179 -2.99 -7.51 -16.15
CA GLU A 179 -3.30 -7.51 -17.59
C GLU A 179 -4.58 -8.33 -17.86
N PRO A 180 -5.33 -8.03 -18.93
CA PRO A 180 -6.53 -8.77 -19.32
C PRO A 180 -6.27 -10.23 -19.74
#